data_AF-K1RRZ3-F1
#
_entry.id   AF-K1RRZ3-F1
#
_cell.length_a   1.000
_cell.length_b   1.000
_cell.length_c   1.000
_cell.angle_alpha   90.00
_cell.angle_beta   90.00
_cell.angle_gamma   90.00
#
_symmetry.space_group_name_H-M   'P 1'
#
loop_
_entity.id
_entity.type
_entity.pdbx_description
1 polymer ?
#
loop_
_entity_poly.entity_id
_entity_poly.type
_entity_poly.pdbx_seq_one_letter_code
_entity_poly.pdbx_strand_id
1 'polypeptide(L)'
;LYKMAPGKTAQSINVSLGLRMSAFNIPSIANICADDTIDLRELGSEKKVALFVVTPDTTTAYNFLAAVMFQQCFQILVDIADHRPDKRLPRHLRFLLDEFPNIGMIPDFQILISTIRSRDIACTLIYQSLNQLKSQYKDDWATIYENCDSMIVLGAGGNPENLEFFSKALG
;
A
#
# COMPACT_ATOMS: atom_id res chain seq x y z
N LEU A 1 -1.75 -22.88 21.68
CA LEU A 1 -1.87 -23.64 20.40
C LEU A 1 -0.52 -24.20 19.95
N TYR A 2 0.51 -23.39 19.65
CA TYR A 2 1.85 -23.91 19.25
C TYR A 2 2.50 -24.87 20.27
N LYS A 3 2.45 -24.55 21.57
CA LYS A 3 3.00 -25.42 22.64
C LYS A 3 2.30 -26.78 22.77
N MET A 4 1.16 -26.98 22.10
CA MET A 4 0.42 -28.24 22.07
C MET A 4 0.68 -29.03 20.77
N ALA A 5 1.47 -28.49 19.83
CA ALA A 5 1.77 -29.15 18.57
C ALA A 5 2.78 -30.31 18.76
N PRO A 6 2.57 -31.47 18.12
CA PRO A 6 3.54 -32.56 18.10
C PRO A 6 4.90 -32.09 17.56
N GLY A 7 6.00 -32.73 18.00
CA GLY A 7 7.37 -32.29 17.69
C GLY A 7 7.66 -32.06 16.20
N LYS A 8 7.18 -32.95 15.31
CA LYS A 8 7.32 -32.79 13.86
C LYS A 8 6.54 -31.57 13.32
N THR A 9 5.35 -31.33 13.85
CA THR A 9 4.50 -30.18 13.47
C THR A 9 5.12 -28.87 13.96
N ALA A 10 5.61 -28.83 15.19
CA ALA A 10 6.31 -27.67 15.74
C ALA A 10 7.56 -27.31 14.90
N GLN A 11 8.33 -28.31 14.46
CA GLN A 11 9.48 -28.10 13.59
C GLN A 11 9.07 -27.53 12.22
N SER A 12 8.01 -28.06 11.60
CA SER A 12 7.48 -27.52 10.34
C SER A 12 7.03 -26.06 10.47
N ILE A 13 6.39 -25.71 11.60
CA ILE A 13 5.99 -24.33 11.90
C ILE A 13 7.22 -23.42 12.01
N ASN A 14 8.27 -23.83 12.72
CA ASN A 14 9.49 -23.03 12.85
C ASN A 14 10.22 -22.82 11.53
N VAL A 15 10.28 -23.84 10.67
CA VAL A 15 10.89 -23.71 9.33
C VAL A 15 10.10 -22.71 8.48
N SER A 16 8.77 -22.82 8.47
CA SER A 16 7.90 -21.88 7.74
C SER A 16 8.04 -20.44 8.24
N LEU A 17 8.05 -20.26 9.57
CA LEU A 17 8.27 -18.95 10.19
C LEU A 17 9.66 -18.39 9.84
N GLY A 18 10.71 -19.21 9.97
CA GLY A 18 12.08 -18.80 9.66
C GLY A 18 12.27 -18.39 8.20
N LEU A 19 11.64 -19.10 7.26
CA LEU A 19 11.64 -18.73 5.84
C LEU A 19 10.93 -17.39 5.61
N ARG A 20 9.77 -17.15 6.23
CA ARG A 20 9.03 -15.89 6.11
C ARG A 20 9.73 -14.70 6.77
N MET A 21 10.47 -14.96 7.85
CA MET A 21 11.24 -13.94 8.57
C MET A 21 12.65 -13.75 8.01
N SER A 22 13.06 -14.55 7.01
CA SER A 22 14.43 -14.54 6.48
C SER A 22 14.87 -13.16 5.95
N ALA A 23 13.93 -12.35 5.43
CA ALA A 23 14.22 -10.98 5.02
C ALA A 23 14.75 -10.11 6.17
N PHE A 24 14.26 -10.31 7.40
CA PHE A 24 14.73 -9.58 8.58
C PHE A 24 16.11 -10.04 9.07
N ASN A 25 16.65 -11.13 8.53
CA ASN A 25 18.04 -11.52 8.81
C ASN A 25 19.05 -10.67 8.02
N ILE A 26 18.60 -9.89 7.03
CA ILE A 26 19.46 -8.96 6.30
C ILE A 26 19.78 -7.78 7.24
N PRO A 27 21.06 -7.49 7.53
CA PRO A 27 21.42 -6.46 8.50
C PRO A 27 20.85 -5.07 8.20
N SER A 28 20.75 -4.68 6.92
CA SER A 28 20.13 -3.41 6.52
C SER A 28 18.65 -3.34 6.91
N ILE A 29 17.89 -4.41 6.68
CA ILE A 29 16.47 -4.50 7.06
C ILE A 29 16.31 -4.55 8.57
N ALA A 30 17.13 -5.36 9.25
CA ALA A 30 17.12 -5.45 10.71
C ALA A 30 17.35 -4.08 11.36
N ASN A 31 18.31 -3.31 10.84
CA ASN A 31 18.63 -1.97 11.36
C ASN A 31 17.51 -0.97 11.11
N ILE A 32 16.83 -1.01 9.95
CA ILE A 32 15.69 -0.14 9.65
C ILE A 32 14.53 -0.41 10.61
N CYS A 33 14.31 -1.68 10.97
CA CYS A 33 13.23 -2.11 11.85
C CYS A 33 13.63 -2.20 13.33
N ALA A 34 14.85 -1.80 13.70
CA ALA A 34 15.38 -1.99 15.06
C ALA A 34 14.79 -0.99 16.07
N ASP A 35 14.37 0.18 15.60
CA ASP A 35 13.83 1.25 16.43
C ASP A 35 12.67 1.96 15.71
N ASP A 36 11.79 2.59 16.47
CA ASP A 36 10.67 3.36 15.95
C ASP A 36 10.96 4.87 16.07
N THR A 37 11.28 5.47 14.93
CA THR A 37 11.59 6.90 14.82
C THR A 37 10.50 7.69 14.08
N ILE A 38 9.44 7.02 13.63
CA ILE A 38 8.40 7.61 12.79
C ILE A 38 7.03 7.38 13.45
N ASP A 39 6.49 8.39 14.11
CA ASP A 39 5.12 8.31 14.62
C ASP A 39 4.10 8.55 13.51
N LEU A 40 3.64 7.46 12.89
CA LEU A 40 2.62 7.48 11.84
C LEU A 40 1.28 8.10 12.31
N ARG A 41 1.02 8.19 13.62
CA ARG A 41 -0.20 8.84 14.14
C ARG A 41 -0.17 10.34 13.94
N GLU A 42 1.01 10.95 13.83
CA GLU A 42 1.12 12.39 13.57
C GLU A 42 0.51 12.78 12.22
N LEU A 43 0.51 11.87 11.23
CA LEU A 43 -0.16 12.07 9.94
C LEU A 43 -1.68 12.28 10.10
N GLY A 44 -2.30 11.62 11.10
CA GLY A 44 -3.72 11.76 11.42
C GLY A 44 -4.03 12.88 12.41
N SER A 45 -3.06 13.76 12.73
CA SER A 45 -3.20 14.82 13.72
C SER A 45 -3.54 16.19 13.11
N GLU A 46 -3.76 17.19 13.95
CA GLU A 46 -3.93 18.60 13.54
C GLU A 46 -2.63 19.24 13.02
N LYS A 47 -1.47 18.58 13.18
CA LYS A 47 -0.18 19.09 12.71
C LYS A 47 -0.06 18.92 11.19
N LYS A 48 0.68 19.84 10.55
CA LYS A 48 1.04 19.68 9.13
C LYS A 48 2.27 18.78 9.04
N VAL A 49 2.11 17.61 8.44
CA VAL A 49 3.17 16.60 8.29
C VAL A 49 3.22 16.15 6.83
N ALA A 50 4.42 15.91 6.32
CA ALA A 50 4.65 15.29 5.02
C ALA A 50 5.63 14.13 5.22
N LEU A 51 5.21 12.91 4.83
CA LEU A 51 6.05 11.72 4.86
C LEU A 51 6.48 11.38 3.44
N PHE A 52 7.79 11.30 3.22
CA PHE A 52 8.38 10.88 1.95
C PHE A 52 8.91 9.47 2.09
N VAL A 53 8.40 8.56 1.26
CA VAL A 53 8.81 7.16 1.25
C VAL A 53 9.63 6.95 -0.01
N VAL A 54 10.95 6.81 0.15
CA VAL A 54 11.88 6.66 -0.96
C VAL A 54 12.37 5.22 -1.00
N THR A 55 11.97 4.49 -2.03
CA THR A 55 12.39 3.12 -2.28
C THR A 55 13.45 3.06 -3.38
N PRO A 56 14.51 2.24 -3.23
CA PRO A 56 15.47 2.03 -4.32
C PRO A 56 14.79 1.39 -5.54
N ASP A 57 15.07 1.91 -6.73
CA ASP A 57 14.61 1.36 -8.01
C ASP A 57 15.41 0.11 -8.44
N THR A 58 16.63 -0.04 -7.92
CA THR A 58 17.53 -1.14 -8.29
C THR A 58 17.19 -2.50 -7.66
N THR A 59 16.31 -2.56 -6.64
CA THR A 59 16.01 -3.82 -5.94
C THR A 59 14.62 -3.88 -5.35
N THR A 60 13.96 -5.02 -5.52
CA THR A 60 12.63 -5.29 -4.98
C THR A 60 12.65 -5.86 -3.56
N ALA A 61 13.84 -6.09 -2.98
CA ALA A 61 14.00 -6.72 -1.67
C ALA A 61 13.35 -5.92 -0.53
N TYR A 62 13.20 -4.60 -0.69
CA TYR A 62 12.64 -3.71 0.33
C TYR A 62 11.16 -3.38 0.11
N ASN A 63 10.57 -3.79 -1.02
CA ASN A 63 9.20 -3.40 -1.38
C ASN A 63 8.18 -3.90 -0.35
N PHE A 64 8.42 -5.06 0.28
CA PHE A 64 7.54 -5.55 1.32
C PHE A 64 7.52 -4.64 2.56
N LEU A 65 8.62 -3.97 2.90
CA LEU A 65 8.66 -3.02 4.03
C LEU A 65 7.81 -1.80 3.72
N ALA A 66 7.91 -1.27 2.49
CA ALA A 66 7.08 -0.17 2.04
C ALA A 66 5.59 -0.55 2.08
N ALA A 67 5.24 -1.72 1.51
CA ALA A 67 3.86 -2.22 1.52
C ALA A 67 3.30 -2.40 2.95
N VAL A 68 4.09 -2.98 3.87
CA VAL A 68 3.69 -3.15 5.28
C VAL A 68 3.52 -1.78 5.95
N MET A 69 4.45 -0.85 5.74
CA MET A 69 4.36 0.51 6.29
C MET A 69 3.10 1.23 5.79
N PHE A 70 2.78 1.18 4.49
CA PHE A 70 1.56 1.76 3.95
C PHE A 70 0.31 1.10 4.53
N GLN A 71 0.30 -0.23 4.67
CA GLN A 71 -0.81 -0.95 5.29
C GLN A 71 -1.03 -0.49 6.75
N GLN A 72 0.05 -0.35 7.52
CA GLN A 72 -0.02 0.17 8.89
C GLN A 72 -0.51 1.63 8.91
N CYS A 73 -0.03 2.48 7.99
CA CYS A 73 -0.51 3.86 7.86
C CYS A 73 -2.03 3.90 7.64
N PHE A 74 -2.55 3.15 6.67
CA PHE A 74 -3.98 3.12 6.39
C PHE A 74 -4.78 2.66 7.61
N GLN A 75 -4.35 1.58 8.27
CA GLN A 75 -5.02 1.07 9.48
C GLN A 75 -5.06 2.11 10.60
N ILE A 76 -3.92 2.75 10.90
CA ILE A 76 -3.83 3.78 11.93
C ILE A 76 -4.71 4.98 11.60
N LEU A 77 -4.68 5.46 10.35
CA LEU A 77 -5.46 6.63 9.95
C LEU A 77 -6.96 6.35 9.94
N VAL A 78 -7.36 5.16 9.50
CA VAL A 78 -8.75 4.70 9.56
C VAL A 78 -9.23 4.62 11.00
N ASP A 79 -8.42 4.04 11.88
CA ASP A 79 -8.72 3.92 13.32
C ASP A 79 -8.85 5.30 13.99
N ILE A 80 -7.93 6.23 13.70
CA ILE A 80 -8.00 7.62 14.18
C ILE A 80 -9.29 8.30 13.72
N ALA A 81 -9.63 8.16 12.43
CA ALA A 81 -10.84 8.76 11.88
C ALA A 81 -12.09 8.15 12.55
N ASP A 82 -12.17 6.83 12.67
CA ASP A 82 -13.34 6.13 13.22
C ASP A 82 -13.61 6.44 14.70
N HIS A 83 -12.56 6.77 15.47
CA HIS A 83 -12.67 7.18 16.86
C HIS A 83 -12.97 8.67 17.07
N ARG A 84 -13.07 9.46 16.00
CA ARG A 84 -13.46 10.87 16.10
C ARG A 84 -14.98 11.07 16.02
N PRO A 85 -15.52 12.13 16.65
CA PRO A 85 -16.97 12.38 16.65
C PRO A 85 -17.59 12.50 15.26
N ASP A 86 -16.85 13.05 14.29
CA ASP A 86 -17.25 13.27 12.91
C ASP A 86 -16.85 12.12 11.97
N LYS A 87 -16.18 11.08 12.48
CA LYS A 87 -15.64 9.94 11.71
C LYS A 87 -14.68 10.32 10.58
N ARG A 88 -13.99 11.45 10.72
CA ARG A 88 -13.07 12.01 9.71
C ARG A 88 -11.75 12.38 10.34
N LEU A 89 -10.67 12.35 9.55
CA LEU A 89 -9.42 12.95 9.99
C LEU A 89 -9.58 14.45 10.24
N PRO A 90 -8.82 15.04 11.18
CA PRO A 90 -8.85 16.48 11.46
C PRO A 90 -8.48 17.35 10.26
N ARG A 91 -7.62 16.83 9.39
CA ARG A 91 -7.23 17.44 8.13
C ARG A 91 -7.33 16.42 7.01
N HIS A 92 -7.69 16.91 5.84
CA HIS A 92 -7.64 16.12 4.63
C HIS A 92 -6.23 15.59 4.38
N LEU A 93 -6.09 14.26 4.36
CA LEU A 93 -4.82 13.58 4.11
C LEU A 93 -4.80 13.04 2.69
N ARG A 94 -3.71 13.31 1.96
CA ARG A 94 -3.53 12.84 0.60
C ARG A 94 -2.32 11.94 0.48
N PHE A 95 -2.55 10.72 -0.01
CA PHE A 95 -1.50 9.84 -0.50
C PHE A 95 -1.20 10.16 -1.96
N LEU A 96 0.06 10.42 -2.26
CA LEU A 96 0.60 10.50 -3.62
C LEU A 96 1.45 9.25 -3.83
N LEU A 97 0.86 8.26 -4.50
CA LEU A 97 1.50 6.96 -4.71
C LEU A 97 2.13 6.95 -6.10
N ASP A 98 3.33 7.52 -6.17
CA ASP A 98 4.14 7.51 -7.38
C ASP A 98 4.65 6.10 -7.68
N GLU A 99 4.70 5.77 -8.96
CA GLU A 99 4.98 4.42 -9.46
C GLU A 99 4.29 3.33 -8.64
N PHE A 100 2.97 3.47 -8.41
CA PHE A 100 2.20 2.64 -7.49
C PHE A 100 2.50 1.12 -7.60
N PRO A 101 2.69 0.55 -8.81
CA PRO A 101 3.07 -0.86 -8.92
C PRO A 101 4.43 -1.25 -8.32
N ASN A 102 5.39 -0.32 -8.26
CA ASN A 102 6.73 -0.54 -7.72
C ASN A 102 6.76 -0.56 -6.19
N ILE A 103 5.77 0.05 -5.51
CA ILE A 103 5.64 0.01 -4.05
C ILE A 103 5.47 -1.44 -3.54
N GLY A 104 4.97 -2.33 -4.38
CA GLY A 104 4.55 -3.67 -3.99
C GLY A 104 3.05 -3.74 -3.74
N MET A 105 2.52 -4.96 -3.57
CA MET A 105 1.08 -5.16 -3.37
C MET A 105 0.69 -4.72 -1.96
N ILE A 106 -0.06 -3.64 -1.84
CA ILE A 106 -0.73 -3.26 -0.59
C ILE A 106 -1.92 -4.22 -0.40
N PRO A 107 -1.97 -5.00 0.70
CA PRO A 107 -3.07 -5.93 0.94
C PRO A 107 -4.42 -5.20 1.01
N ASP A 108 -5.45 -5.83 0.43
CA ASP A 108 -6.85 -5.37 0.48
C ASP A 108 -7.06 -3.92 0.00
N PHE A 109 -6.20 -3.43 -0.90
CA PHE A 109 -6.24 -2.04 -1.36
C PHE A 109 -7.56 -1.64 -2.03
N GLN A 110 -8.23 -2.57 -2.72
CA GLN A 110 -9.56 -2.37 -3.30
C GLN A 110 -10.64 -2.07 -2.25
N ILE A 111 -10.49 -2.61 -1.03
CA ILE A 111 -11.37 -2.30 0.10
C ILE A 111 -10.95 -0.98 0.75
N LEU A 112 -9.65 -0.70 0.83
CA LEU A 112 -9.15 0.55 1.37
C LEU A 112 -9.60 1.74 0.53
N ILE A 113 -9.33 1.74 -0.78
CA ILE A 113 -9.63 2.88 -1.66
C ILE A 113 -11.13 3.22 -1.71
N SER A 114 -12.01 2.24 -1.54
CA SER A 114 -13.46 2.44 -1.48
C SER A 114 -13.97 3.00 -0.15
N THR A 115 -13.21 2.85 0.95
CA THR A 115 -13.66 3.19 2.31
C THR A 115 -12.99 4.42 2.90
N ILE A 116 -11.80 4.80 2.41
CA ILE A 116 -11.00 5.90 2.95
C ILE A 116 -11.60 7.29 2.68
N ARG A 117 -12.40 7.44 1.61
CA ARG A 117 -13.00 8.73 1.22
C ARG A 117 -13.88 9.33 2.31
N SER A 118 -14.69 8.52 2.98
CA SER A 118 -15.58 9.00 4.05
C SER A 118 -14.82 9.49 5.29
N ARG A 119 -13.55 9.09 5.42
CA ARG A 119 -12.64 9.43 6.52
C ARG A 119 -11.75 10.62 6.22
N ASP A 120 -12.02 11.34 5.14
CA ASP A 120 -11.25 12.48 4.65
C ASP A 120 -9.82 12.15 4.20
N ILE A 121 -9.64 10.95 3.65
CA ILE A 121 -8.40 10.47 3.06
C ILE A 121 -8.59 10.30 1.56
N ALA A 122 -7.64 10.79 0.76
CA ALA A 122 -7.61 10.63 -0.69
C ALA A 122 -6.32 9.95 -1.16
N CYS A 123 -6.42 9.19 -2.25
CA CYS A 123 -5.28 8.58 -2.94
C CYS A 123 -5.17 9.11 -4.36
N THR A 124 -3.95 9.39 -4.81
CA THR A 124 -3.62 9.62 -6.22
C THR A 124 -2.65 8.53 -6.64
N LEU A 125 -3.12 7.65 -7.52
CA LEU A 125 -2.31 6.55 -8.06
C LEU A 125 -1.64 7.03 -9.35
N ILE A 126 -0.32 6.88 -9.43
CA ILE A 126 0.45 7.25 -10.62
C ILE A 126 1.15 6.00 -11.13
N TYR A 127 0.92 5.66 -12.40
CA TYR A 127 1.52 4.49 -13.04
C TYR A 127 1.63 4.71 -14.54
N GLN A 128 2.60 4.04 -15.17
CA GLN A 128 2.90 4.21 -16.59
C GLN A 128 2.02 3.34 -17.50
N SER A 129 1.57 2.19 -17.00
CA SER A 129 0.79 1.25 -17.78
C SER A 129 -0.29 0.57 -16.95
N LEU A 130 -1.51 0.51 -17.49
CA LEU A 130 -2.63 -0.21 -16.89
C LEU A 130 -2.32 -1.71 -16.72
N ASN A 131 -1.46 -2.27 -17.58
CA ASN A 131 -1.07 -3.68 -17.48
C ASN A 131 -0.27 -3.98 -16.21
N GLN A 132 0.48 -3.01 -15.67
CA GLN A 132 1.16 -3.21 -14.38
C GLN A 132 0.14 -3.32 -13.25
N LEU A 133 -0.87 -2.45 -13.24
CA LEU A 133 -1.96 -2.50 -12.26
C LEU A 133 -2.74 -3.82 -12.37
N LYS A 134 -3.12 -4.23 -13.58
CA LYS A 134 -3.78 -5.51 -13.87
C LYS A 134 -2.96 -6.71 -13.40
N SER A 135 -1.66 -6.73 -13.68
CA SER A 135 -0.79 -7.85 -13.29
C SER A 135 -0.63 -7.98 -11.79
N GLN A 136 -0.61 -6.85 -11.07
CA GLN A 136 -0.36 -6.83 -9.64
C GLN A 136 -1.62 -7.15 -8.83
N TYR A 137 -2.75 -6.53 -9.18
CA TYR A 137 -4.00 -6.66 -8.44
C TYR A 137 -4.97 -7.69 -9.05
N LYS A 138 -4.64 -8.28 -10.21
CA LYS A 138 -5.48 -9.28 -10.90
C LYS A 138 -6.92 -8.79 -10.95
N ASP A 139 -7.91 -9.61 -10.66
CA ASP A 139 -9.33 -9.29 -10.78
C ASP A 139 -9.76 -8.04 -10.00
N ASP A 140 -9.03 -7.63 -8.95
CA ASP A 140 -9.32 -6.44 -8.15
C ASP A 140 -8.90 -5.12 -8.81
N TRP A 141 -8.14 -5.15 -9.92
CA TRP A 141 -7.64 -3.95 -10.61
C TRP A 141 -8.79 -3.03 -11.04
N ALA A 142 -9.90 -3.61 -11.50
CA ALA A 142 -11.06 -2.88 -12.00
C ALA A 142 -11.72 -2.07 -10.88
N THR A 143 -11.91 -2.69 -9.71
CA THR A 143 -12.43 -2.02 -8.52
C THR A 143 -11.56 -0.83 -8.11
N ILE A 144 -10.23 -0.98 -8.13
CA ILE A 144 -9.31 0.11 -7.79
C ILE A 144 -9.46 1.27 -8.78
N TYR A 145 -9.51 0.96 -10.08
CA TYR A 145 -9.70 1.94 -11.13
C TYR A 145 -11.05 2.67 -11.00
N GLU A 146 -12.15 1.96 -10.78
CA GLU A 146 -13.50 2.53 -10.67
C GLU A 146 -13.68 3.42 -9.44
N ASN A 147 -12.92 3.20 -8.37
CA ASN A 147 -12.94 4.06 -7.19
C ASN A 147 -12.11 5.36 -7.37
N CYS A 148 -11.44 5.54 -8.50
CA CYS A 148 -10.75 6.78 -8.82
C CYS A 148 -11.69 7.74 -9.58
N ASP A 149 -12.22 8.74 -8.88
CA ASP A 149 -13.17 9.74 -9.42
C ASP A 149 -12.61 10.58 -10.59
N SER A 150 -11.29 10.64 -10.75
CA SER A 150 -10.63 11.47 -11.75
C SER A 150 -9.43 10.75 -12.35
N MET A 151 -9.27 10.90 -13.65
CA MET A 151 -8.18 10.30 -14.42
C MET A 151 -7.49 11.36 -15.26
N ILE A 152 -6.16 11.39 -15.21
CA ILE A 152 -5.33 12.24 -16.06
C ILE A 152 -4.48 11.31 -16.93
N VAL A 153 -4.67 11.36 -18.24
CA VAL A 153 -3.90 10.59 -19.21
C VAL A 153 -2.90 11.52 -19.87
N LEU A 154 -1.61 11.36 -19.55
CA LEU A 154 -0.51 12.16 -20.11
C LEU A 154 0.12 11.52 -21.37
N GLY A 155 -0.44 10.39 -21.79
CA GLY A 155 0.02 9.52 -22.87
C GLY A 155 -0.17 8.06 -22.46
N ALA A 156 -0.58 7.20 -23.38
CA ALA A 156 -0.84 5.79 -23.09
C ALA A 156 0.31 4.85 -23.54
N GLY A 157 1.48 5.43 -23.85
CA GLY A 157 2.62 4.71 -24.41
C GLY A 157 2.32 4.14 -25.81
N GLY A 158 3.14 3.18 -26.24
CA GLY A 158 2.96 2.49 -27.52
C GLY A 158 2.05 1.25 -27.48
N ASN A 159 1.36 0.99 -26.36
CA ASN A 159 0.50 -0.19 -26.23
C ASN A 159 -0.91 0.09 -26.79
N PRO A 160 -1.32 -0.57 -27.90
CA PRO A 160 -2.63 -0.36 -28.52
C PRO A 160 -3.81 -0.63 -27.58
N GLU A 161 -3.70 -1.61 -26.68
CA GLU A 161 -4.79 -1.96 -25.76
C GLU A 161 -5.04 -0.87 -24.72
N ASN A 162 -3.98 -0.25 -24.18
CA ASN A 162 -4.10 0.87 -23.25
C ASN A 162 -4.70 2.08 -23.96
N LEU A 163 -4.26 2.37 -25.18
CA LEU A 163 -4.79 3.45 -26.01
C LEU A 163 -6.29 3.28 -26.28
N GLU A 164 -6.71 2.08 -26.69
CA GLU A 164 -8.11 1.78 -26.95
C GLU A 164 -8.95 1.87 -25.67
N PHE A 165 -8.45 1.36 -24.55
CA PHE A 165 -9.11 1.46 -23.25
C PHE A 165 -9.36 2.92 -22.85
N PHE A 166 -8.31 3.75 -22.85
CA PHE A 166 -8.44 5.16 -22.44
C PHE A 166 -9.26 5.97 -23.45
N SER A 167 -9.15 5.70 -24.76
CA SER A 167 -9.99 6.34 -25.77
C SER A 167 -11.46 6.08 -25.52
N LYS A 168 -11.84 4.82 -25.25
CA LYS A 168 -13.23 4.47 -24.94
C LYS A 168 -13.71 5.05 -23.61
N ALA A 169 -12.82 5.14 -22.61
CA ALA A 169 -13.16 5.70 -21.31
C ALA A 169 -13.41 7.22 -21.36
N LEU A 170 -12.75 7.93 -22.28
CA LEU A 170 -12.88 9.39 -22.42
C LEU A 170 -14.06 9.82 -23.33
N GLY A 171 -14.57 8.92 -24.17
CA GLY A 171 -15.67 9.19 -25.10
C GLY A 171 -15.18 9.43 -26.53
#